data_AF-A0A482VN09-F1
#
_entry.id   AF-A0A482VN09-F1
#
_cell.length_a   1.000
_cell.length_b   1.000
_cell.length_c   1.000
_cell.angle_alpha   90.00
_cell.angle_beta   90.00
_cell.angle_gamma   90.00
#
_symmetry.space_group_name_H-M   'P 1'
#
loop_
_entity.id
_entity.type
_entity.pdbx_description
1 polymer ?
#
loop_
_entity_poly.entity_id
_entity_poly.type
_entity_poly.pdbx_seq_one_letter_code
_entity_poly.pdbx_strand_id
1 'polypeptide(L)' 'MCSETYRKTEIKLFQNIKELATTEMIDAGKEEHRLAIEAGEIDKDGIPLITVIADGAWSKRFYKSNYNALSGVGCIIG' A
#
# COMPACT_ATOMS: atom_id res chain seq x y z
N MET A 1 -27.85 -15.28 -0.54
CA MET A 1 -26.81 -15.98 -1.32
C MET A 1 -26.44 -15.07 -2.49
N CYS A 2 -25.16 -14.78 -2.67
CA CYS A 2 -24.70 -13.95 -3.79
C CYS A 2 -24.81 -14.71 -5.11
N SER A 3 -25.16 -14.04 -6.22
CA SER A 3 -25.28 -14.71 -7.51
C SER A 3 -23.94 -15.27 -7.97
N GLU A 4 -23.96 -16.44 -8.60
CA GLU A 4 -22.74 -17.11 -9.07
C GLU A 4 -21.97 -16.24 -10.07
N THR A 5 -22.70 -15.53 -10.93
CA THR A 5 -22.13 -14.56 -11.88
C THR A 5 -21.41 -13.42 -11.17
N TYR A 6 -22.00 -12.83 -10.12
CA TYR A 6 -21.34 -11.78 -9.35
C TYR A 6 -20.02 -12.29 -8.78
N ARG A 7 -20.02 -13.46 -8.13
CA ARG A 7 -18.82 -14.01 -7.49
C ARG A 7 -17.70 -14.28 -8.50
N LYS A 8 -18.03 -14.81 -9.68
CA LYS A 8 -17.03 -15.04 -10.75
C LYS A 8 -16.42 -13.72 -11.24
N THR A 9 -17.25 -12.70 -11.45
CA THR A 9 -16.78 -11.38 -11.87
C THR A 9 -15.92 -10.70 -10.80
N GLU A 10 -16.35 -10.76 -9.55
CA GLU A 10 -15.62 -10.22 -8.40
C GLU A 10 -14.21 -10.82 -8.28
N ILE A 11 -14.12 -12.16 -8.31
CA ILE A 11 -12.82 -12.85 -8.24
C ILE A 11 -11.90 -12.43 -9.38
N LYS A 12 -12.41 -12.39 -10.61
CA LYS A 12 -11.62 -11.98 -11.77
C LYS A 12 -11.14 -10.54 -11.66
N LEU A 13 -12.00 -9.64 -11.20
CA LEU A 13 -11.64 -8.24 -10.97
C LEU A 13 -10.53 -8.11 -9.93
N PHE A 14 -10.65 -8.77 -8.79
CA PHE A 14 -9.63 -8.72 -7.73
C PHE A 14 -8.30 -9.33 -8.15
N GLN A 15 -8.31 -10.40 -8.96
CA GLN A 15 -7.09 -10.97 -9.53
C GLN A 15 -6.39 -9.96 -10.43
N ASN A 16 -7.12 -9.33 -11.35
CA ASN A 16 -6.56 -8.31 -12.24
C ASN A 16 -6.03 -7.10 -11.47
N ILE A 17 -6.77 -6.60 -10.48
CA ILE A 17 -6.32 -5.48 -9.63
C ILE A 17 -5.05 -5.86 -8.90
N LYS A 18 -4.97 -7.07 -8.33
CA LYS A 18 -3.78 -7.53 -7.62
C LYS A 18 -2.57 -7.60 -8.54
N GLU A 19 -2.72 -8.19 -9.72
CA GLU A 19 -1.64 -8.30 -10.70
C GLU A 19 -1.14 -6.92 -11.11
N LEU A 20 -2.05 -6.04 -11.52
CA LEU A 20 -1.71 -4.67 -11.92
C LEU A 20 -1.02 -3.91 -10.79
N ALA A 21 -1.60 -3.90 -9.58
CA ALA A 21 -1.02 -3.21 -8.44
C ALA A 21 0.38 -3.75 -8.09
N THR A 22 0.59 -5.06 -8.19
CA THR A 22 1.90 -5.66 -7.92
C THR A 22 2.93 -5.21 -8.96
N THR A 23 2.57 -5.23 -10.24
CA THR A 23 3.47 -4.80 -11.33
C THR A 23 3.84 -3.33 -11.19
N GLU A 24 2.86 -2.45 -11.00
CA GLU A 24 3.09 -1.01 -10.84
C GLU A 24 3.96 -0.71 -9.60
N MET A 25 3.73 -1.39 -8.48
CA MET A 25 4.58 -1.23 -7.29
C MET A 25 6.03 -1.65 -7.52
N ILE A 26 6.27 -2.72 -8.30
CA ILE A 26 7.62 -3.17 -8.65
C ILE A 26 8.30 -2.14 -9.54
N ASP A 27 7.61 -1.61 -10.54
CA ASP A 27 8.18 -0.65 -11.48
C ASP A 27 8.43 0.71 -10.83
N ALA A 28 7.53 1.18 -9.96
CA ALA A 28 7.78 2.33 -9.09
C ALA A 28 9.02 2.11 -8.20
N GLY A 29 9.15 0.94 -7.57
CA GLY A 29 10.31 0.62 -6.73
C GLY A 29 11.64 0.63 -7.48
N LYS A 30 11.67 0.22 -8.76
CA LYS A 30 12.87 0.32 -9.61
C LYS A 30 13.22 1.76 -9.94
N GLU A 31 12.22 2.60 -10.19
CA GLU A 31 12.43 4.02 -10.48
C GLU A 31 12.93 4.78 -9.26
N GLU A 32 12.32 4.57 -8.09
CA GLU A 32 12.80 5.14 -6.83
C GLU A 32 14.24 4.70 -6.51
N HIS A 33 14.58 3.43 -6.76
CA HIS A 33 15.94 2.94 -6.63
C HIS A 33 16.93 3.69 -7.54
N ARG A 34 16.56 3.93 -8.81
CA ARG A 34 17.38 4.70 -9.75
C ARG A 34 17.56 6.14 -9.27
N LEU A 35 16.48 6.79 -8.85
CA LEU A 35 16.51 8.18 -8.37
C LEU A 35 17.35 8.34 -7.11
N ALA A 36 17.25 7.42 -6.15
CA ALA A 36 18.03 7.44 -4.93
C ALA A 36 19.55 7.30 -5.21
N ILE A 37 19.93 6.46 -6.17
CA ILE A 37 21.34 6.37 -6.63
C ILE A 37 21.80 7.69 -7.26
N GLU A 38 20.97 8.29 -8.14
CA GLU A 38 21.29 9.56 -8.81
C GLU A 38 21.41 10.73 -7.83
N ALA A 39 20.62 10.72 -6.76
CA ALA A 39 20.66 11.70 -5.67
C ALA A 39 21.81 11.47 -4.67
N GLY A 40 22.49 10.31 -4.73
CA GLY A 40 23.49 9.92 -3.74
C GLY A 40 22.90 9.57 -2.36
N GLU A 41 21.60 9.28 -2.31
CA GLU A 41 20.88 8.85 -1.10
C GLU A 41 21.13 7.36 -0.86
N ILE A 42 22.36 7.04 -0.51
CA ILE A 42 22.83 5.67 -0.24
C ILE A 42 23.30 5.57 1.21
N ASP A 43 23.07 4.41 1.84
CA ASP A 43 23.59 4.14 3.17
C ASP A 43 25.10 3.79 3.14
N LYS A 44 25.65 3.52 4.32
CA LYS A 44 27.06 3.13 4.51
C LYS A 44 27.47 1.84 3.77
N ASP A 45 26.50 0.99 3.42
CA ASP A 45 26.69 -0.29 2.75
C ASP A 45 26.35 -0.19 1.24
N GLY A 46 26.01 1.02 0.76
CA GLY A 46 25.70 1.31 -0.64
C GLY A 46 24.25 1.01 -1.04
N ILE A 47 23.35 0.83 -0.07
CA ILE A 47 21.94 0.53 -0.32
C ILE A 47 21.17 1.85 -0.52
N PRO A 48 20.44 2.03 -1.63
CA PRO A 48 19.65 3.23 -1.86
C PRO A 48 18.50 3.36 -0.87
N LEU A 49 18.30 4.57 -0.37
CA LEU A 49 17.30 4.92 0.63
C LEU A 49 16.14 5.66 -0.05
N ILE A 50 14.91 5.32 0.33
CA ILE A 50 13.70 6.02 -0.12
C ILE A 50 13.17 6.81 1.06
N THR A 51 12.95 8.11 0.85
CA THR A 51 12.33 8.96 1.86
C THR A 51 10.83 8.73 1.86
N VAL A 52 10.28 8.33 3.01
CA VAL A 52 8.85 8.04 3.17
C VAL A 52 8.23 8.95 4.23
N ILE A 53 6.96 9.29 4.03
CA ILE A 53 6.12 9.94 5.04
C ILE A 53 5.37 8.85 5.79
N ALA A 54 5.60 8.76 7.09
CA ALA A 54 4.84 7.89 7.98
C ALA A 54 3.70 8.69 8.64
N ASP A 55 2.48 8.15 8.59
CA ASP A 55 1.31 8.66 9.30
C ASP A 55 0.61 7.52 10.05
N GLY A 56 -0.28 7.86 10.98
CA GLY A 56 -1.03 6.89 11.75
C GLY A 56 -2.38 7.43 12.18
N ALA A 57 -3.40 6.58 12.11
CA ALA A 57 -4.75 6.92 12.54
C ALA A 57 -5.37 5.81 13.38
N TRP A 58 -6.33 6.17 14.23
CA TRP A 58 -7.26 5.22 14.81
C TRP A 58 -8.57 5.26 14.04
N SER A 59 -8.95 4.14 13.45
CA SER A 59 -10.26 4.03 12.79
C SER A 59 -11.37 4.34 13.79
N LYS A 60 -12.21 5.32 13.45
CA LYS A 60 -13.42 5.61 14.21
C LYS A 60 -14.49 4.59 13.86
N ARG A 61 -15.13 4.03 14.88
CA ARG A 61 -16.28 3.14 14.72
C ARG A 61 -17.51 3.80 15.32
N PHE A 62 -18.65 3.57 14.68
CA PHE A 62 -19.93 4.07 15.16
C PHE A 62 -20.95 2.93 15.22
N TYR A 63 -21.28 2.51 16.44
CA TYR A 63 -22.43 1.67 16.74
C TYR A 63 -23.15 2.27 17.94
N LYS A 64 -24.07 3.21 17.68
CA LYS A 64 -24.81 4.01 18.69
C LYS A 64 -23.95 4.97 19.53
N SER A 65 -22.63 4.77 19.63
CA SER A 65 -21.67 5.72 20.20
C SER A 65 -20.40 5.76 19.35
N ASN A 66 -19.71 6.91 19.37
CA ASN A 66 -18.42 7.08 18.70
C ASN A 66 -17.30 6.57 19.61
N TYR A 67 -16.48 5.67 19.09
CA TYR A 67 -15.31 5.17 19.80
C TYR A 67 -14.16 4.85 18.83
N ASN A 68 -12.94 4.82 19.37
CA ASN A 68 -11.76 4.38 18.63
C ASN A 68 -11.75 2.84 18.55
N ALA A 69 -11.39 2.29 17.39
CA ALA A 69 -11.06 0.87 17.29
C ALA A 69 -9.88 0.52 18.22
N LEU A 70 -9.84 -0.72 18.71
CA LEU A 70 -8.69 -1.23 19.49
C LEU A 70 -7.42 -1.33 18.65
N SER A 71 -7.58 -1.52 17.34
CA SER A 71 -6.51 -1.50 16.35
C SER A 71 -6.35 -0.11 15.74
N GLY A 72 -5.12 0.39 15.68
CA GLY A 72 -4.75 1.54 14.83
C GLY A 72 -4.37 1.10 13.41
N VAL A 73 -4.16 2.08 12.54
CA VAL A 73 -3.55 1.89 11.22
C VAL A 73 -2.31 2.78 11.12
N GLY A 74 -1.22 2.23 10.63
CA GLY A 74 -0.05 2.98 10.17
C GLY A 74 -0.08 3.07 8.65
N CYS A 75 0.27 4.23 8.12
CA CYS A 75 0.41 4.49 6.69
C CYS A 75 1.85 4.89 6.42
N ILE A 76 2.47 4.28 5.40
CA ILE A 76 3.79 4.65 4.89
C ILE A 76 3.55 5.06 3.44
N ILE A 77 3.89 6.30 3.11
CA ILE A 77 3.68 6.89 1.79
C ILE A 77 5.07 7.23 1.25
N GLY A 78 5.43 6.60 0.15
CA GLY A 78 6.69 6.76 -0.57
C GLY A 78 6.49 6.38 -2.02
#